data_AF-A0A133ZK90-F1
#
_entry.id   AF-A0A133ZK90-F1
#
_cell.length_a   1.000
_cell.length_b   1.000
_cell.length_c   1.000
_cell.angle_alpha   90.00
_cell.angle_beta   90.00
_cell.angle_gamma   90.00
#
_symmetry.space_group_name_H-M   'P 1'
#
loop_
_entity.id
_entity.type
_entity.pdbx_description
1 polymer ?
#
loop_
_entity_poly.entity_id
_entity_poly.type
_entity_poly.pdbx_seq_one_letter_code
_entity_poly.pdbx_strand_id
1 'polypeptide(L)'
;MGIVLSTLFAFLIVSPISTVGIATAIFMEGVASGTADLGAVATGFTLLIIGWKANGFATSILHVLGSPKVQMANVFSRPITLLPILSSAAILGGIDGAVGVSGTPISAGFGISGLIGPLAALNYEGWGWSAGNVIIVALVFVAAPIALGFLFTFVYSTLLGRVKPEHYKLDFE
;
A
#
# COMPACT_ATOMS: atom_id res chain seq x y z
N MET A 1 6.42 3.91 15.54
CA MET A 1 6.05 4.97 14.58
C MET A 1 5.64 4.39 13.23
N GLY A 2 6.43 3.48 12.63
CA GLY A 2 6.16 2.92 11.30
C GLY A 2 4.76 2.34 11.08
N ILE A 3 4.27 1.53 12.03
CA ILE A 3 2.91 0.97 12.02
C ILE A 3 1.86 2.07 11.84
N VAL A 4 1.89 3.10 12.70
CA VAL A 4 0.89 4.17 12.73
C VAL A 4 0.90 4.94 11.40
N LEU A 5 2.08 5.30 10.91
CA LEU A 5 2.23 6.09 9.70
C LEU A 5 1.79 5.32 8.44
N SER A 6 2.21 4.06 8.33
CA SER A 6 1.84 3.20 7.20
C SER A 6 0.32 2.94 7.17
N THR A 7 -0.28 2.62 8.32
CA THR A 7 -1.74 2.42 8.44
C THR A 7 -2.51 3.71 8.13
N LEU A 8 -2.00 4.88 8.55
CA LEU A 8 -2.60 6.17 8.22
C LEU A 8 -2.60 6.40 6.70
N PHE A 9 -1.47 6.20 6.03
CA PHE A 9 -1.38 6.37 4.57
C PHE A 9 -2.18 5.33 3.79
N ALA A 10 -2.31 4.11 4.33
CA ALA A 10 -3.20 3.09 3.80
C ALA A 10 -4.69 3.52 3.85
N PHE A 11 -5.12 4.16 4.94
CA PHE A 11 -6.45 4.74 5.01
C PHE A 11 -6.60 5.94 4.07
N LEU A 12 -5.62 6.84 4.04
CA LEU A 12 -5.68 8.06 3.24
C LEU A 12 -5.74 7.77 1.74
N ILE A 13 -5.01 6.77 1.24
CA ILE A 13 -4.96 6.49 -0.21
C ILE A 13 -6.30 5.98 -0.77
N VAL A 14 -7.13 5.35 0.07
CA VAL A 14 -8.50 4.91 -0.29
C VAL A 14 -9.57 5.94 0.10
N SER A 15 -9.16 7.13 0.50
CA SER A 15 -10.03 8.25 0.86
C SER A 15 -10.04 9.33 -0.23
N PRO A 16 -10.93 10.35 -0.17
CA PRO A 16 -10.93 11.45 -1.13
C PRO A 16 -9.69 12.37 -1.03
N ILE A 17 -8.75 12.07 -0.12
CA ILE A 17 -7.57 12.89 0.16
C ILE A 17 -6.42 12.55 -0.80
N SER A 18 -5.61 13.55 -1.15
CA SER A 18 -4.34 13.33 -1.86
C SER A 18 -3.22 13.02 -0.85
N THR A 19 -2.80 11.76 -0.77
CA THR A 19 -1.70 11.32 0.11
C THR A 19 -0.41 12.08 -0.20
N VAL A 20 -0.04 12.10 -1.48
CA VAL A 20 1.14 12.81 -2.00
C VAL A 20 1.04 14.31 -1.72
N GLY A 21 -0.14 14.91 -1.92
CA GLY A 21 -0.36 16.33 -1.69
C GLY A 21 -0.14 16.72 -0.24
N ILE A 22 -0.68 15.95 0.71
CA ILE A 22 -0.44 16.18 2.14
C ILE A 22 1.03 15.97 2.49
N ALA A 23 1.63 14.85 2.06
CA ALA A 23 3.01 14.54 2.39
C ALA A 23 3.99 15.59 1.86
N THR A 24 3.74 16.11 0.65
CA THR A 24 4.49 17.22 0.07
C THR A 24 4.30 18.50 0.88
N ALA A 25 3.06 18.84 1.27
CA ALA A 25 2.77 20.06 2.01
C ALA A 25 3.44 20.13 3.40
N ILE A 26 3.67 18.98 4.04
CA ILE A 26 4.35 18.89 5.34
C ILE A 26 5.83 18.52 5.22
N PHE A 27 6.39 18.53 4.00
CA PHE A 27 7.79 18.18 3.73
C PHE A 27 8.20 16.82 4.32
N MET A 28 7.35 15.79 4.15
CA MET A 28 7.62 14.45 4.67
C MET A 28 8.77 13.78 3.90
N GLU A 29 9.92 13.61 4.55
CA GLU A 29 11.11 13.02 3.94
C GLU A 29 11.73 11.89 4.77
N GLY A 30 12.73 11.23 4.19
CA GLY A 30 13.47 10.16 4.84
C GLY A 30 12.58 8.95 5.11
N VAL A 31 12.79 8.28 6.25
CA VAL A 31 12.07 7.05 6.63
C VAL A 31 10.56 7.25 6.67
N ALA A 32 10.08 8.43 7.08
CA ALA A 32 8.65 8.71 7.12
C ALA A 32 8.00 8.62 5.73
N SER A 33 8.69 9.11 4.69
CA SER A 33 8.24 9.03 3.30
C SER A 33 8.18 7.57 2.81
N GLY A 34 9.23 6.79 3.04
CA GLY A 34 9.23 5.38 2.62
C GLY A 34 8.19 4.54 3.37
N THR A 35 7.99 4.77 4.66
CA THR A 35 6.91 4.12 5.43
C THR A 35 5.52 4.46 4.87
N ALA A 36 5.30 5.72 4.50
CA ALA A 36 4.05 6.17 3.89
C ALA A 36 3.82 5.49 2.54
N ASP A 37 4.86 5.36 1.72
CA ASP A 37 4.82 4.59 0.47
C ASP A 37 4.47 3.13 0.71
N LEU A 38 5.07 2.48 1.70
CA LEU A 38 4.77 1.09 2.01
C LEU A 38 3.33 0.88 2.50
N GLY A 39 2.72 1.88 3.15
CA GLY A 39 1.28 1.87 3.43
C GLY A 39 0.42 1.82 2.17
N ALA A 40 0.77 2.64 1.18
CA ALA A 40 0.12 2.64 -0.13
C ALA A 40 0.35 1.32 -0.89
N VAL A 41 1.56 0.76 -0.82
CA VAL A 41 1.91 -0.53 -1.43
C VAL A 41 1.10 -1.67 -0.83
N ALA A 42 1.08 -1.79 0.50
CA ALA A 42 0.30 -2.81 1.20
C ALA A 42 -1.18 -2.74 0.79
N THR A 43 -1.70 -1.52 0.64
CA THR A 43 -3.08 -1.28 0.22
C THR A 43 -3.32 -1.77 -1.21
N GLY A 44 -2.48 -1.39 -2.17
CA GLY A 44 -2.61 -1.80 -3.56
C GLY A 44 -2.59 -3.31 -3.75
N PHE A 45 -1.61 -4.00 -3.14
CA PHE A 45 -1.50 -5.46 -3.26
C PHE A 45 -2.62 -6.20 -2.53
N THR A 46 -3.03 -5.74 -1.35
CA THR A 46 -4.14 -6.36 -0.62
C THR A 46 -5.43 -6.27 -1.43
N LEU A 47 -5.72 -5.10 -2.02
CA LEU A 47 -6.89 -4.88 -2.87
C LEU A 47 -6.84 -5.69 -4.18
N LEU A 48 -5.66 -5.79 -4.80
CA LEU A 48 -5.46 -6.66 -5.96
C LEU A 48 -5.84 -8.10 -5.61
N ILE A 49 -5.30 -8.65 -4.52
CA ILE A 49 -5.44 -10.07 -4.17
C ILE A 49 -6.88 -10.38 -3.76
N ILE A 50 -7.48 -9.56 -2.91
CA ILE A 50 -8.83 -9.82 -2.39
C ILE A 50 -9.92 -9.58 -3.45
N GLY A 51 -9.72 -8.58 -4.32
CA GLY A 51 -10.66 -8.22 -5.38
C GLY A 51 -10.52 -9.05 -6.65
N TRP A 52 -9.43 -9.81 -6.82
CA TRP A 52 -9.13 -10.57 -8.05
C TRP A 52 -10.33 -11.37 -8.54
N LYS A 53 -10.94 -12.18 -7.66
CA LYS A 53 -12.03 -13.08 -8.07
C LYS A 53 -13.28 -12.34 -8.57
N ALA A 54 -13.55 -11.14 -8.08
CA ALA A 54 -14.73 -10.36 -8.47
C ALA A 54 -14.48 -9.45 -9.70
N ASN A 55 -13.24 -9.01 -9.90
CA ASN A 55 -12.86 -8.01 -10.90
C ASN A 55 -12.14 -8.59 -12.12
N GLY A 56 -11.57 -9.80 -11.99
CA GLY A 56 -10.55 -10.30 -12.92
C GLY A 56 -9.19 -9.64 -12.68
N PHE A 57 -8.14 -10.22 -13.28
CA PHE A 57 -6.75 -9.79 -13.05
C PHE A 57 -6.48 -8.37 -13.58
N ALA A 58 -6.92 -8.08 -14.82
CA ALA A 58 -6.66 -6.79 -15.47
C ALA A 58 -7.26 -5.60 -14.72
N THR A 59 -8.46 -5.76 -14.15
CA THR A 59 -9.08 -4.72 -13.33
C THR A 59 -8.46 -4.66 -11.93
N SER A 60 -8.03 -5.79 -11.38
CA SER A 60 -7.44 -5.84 -10.03
C SER A 60 -6.02 -5.29 -9.98
N ILE A 61 -5.24 -5.40 -11.05
CA ILE A 61 -3.89 -4.83 -11.10
C ILE A 61 -3.90 -3.30 -11.11
N LEU A 62 -5.04 -2.66 -11.41
CA LEU A 62 -5.23 -1.22 -11.34
C LEU A 62 -4.93 -0.66 -9.94
N HIS A 63 -5.15 -1.42 -8.87
CA HIS A 63 -4.82 -0.98 -7.51
C HIS A 63 -3.31 -0.82 -7.28
N VAL A 64 -2.48 -1.55 -8.03
CA VAL A 64 -1.02 -1.55 -7.88
C VAL A 64 -0.39 -0.58 -8.89
N LEU A 65 -0.81 -0.66 -10.16
CA LEU A 65 -0.23 0.17 -11.23
C LEU A 65 -0.87 1.56 -11.30
N GLY A 66 -2.18 1.66 -11.07
CA GLY A 66 -2.92 2.91 -11.02
C GLY A 66 -2.96 3.46 -9.60
N SER A 67 -4.15 3.55 -9.02
CA SER A 67 -4.34 4.04 -7.66
C SER A 67 -5.35 3.19 -6.89
N PRO A 68 -5.04 2.79 -5.65
CA PRO A 68 -6.03 2.18 -4.76
C PRO A 68 -7.29 3.02 -4.52
N LYS A 69 -7.23 4.33 -4.78
CA LYS A 69 -8.32 5.28 -4.63
C LYS A 69 -9.60 4.88 -5.38
N VAL A 70 -9.50 4.06 -6.42
CA VAL A 70 -10.68 3.52 -7.13
C VAL A 70 -11.62 2.71 -6.22
N GLN A 71 -11.14 2.23 -5.07
CA GLN A 71 -11.93 1.52 -4.07
C GLN A 71 -12.62 2.46 -3.05
N MET A 72 -12.49 3.78 -3.19
CA MET A 72 -13.06 4.75 -2.24
C MET A 72 -14.56 4.53 -2.01
N ALA A 73 -15.35 4.34 -3.07
CA ALA A 73 -16.79 4.10 -2.94
C ALA A 73 -17.10 2.80 -2.16
N ASN A 74 -16.34 1.73 -2.40
CA ASN A 74 -16.49 0.45 -1.71
C ASN A 74 -16.09 0.53 -0.24
N VAL A 75 -14.99 1.24 0.06
CA VAL A 75 -14.51 1.46 1.41
C VAL A 75 -15.49 2.27 2.24
N PHE A 76 -16.04 3.36 1.69
CA PHE A 76 -16.99 4.21 2.41
C PHE A 76 -18.38 3.55 2.54
N SER A 77 -18.82 2.77 1.55
CA SER A 77 -20.07 2.03 1.66
C SER A 77 -19.97 0.86 2.64
N ARG A 78 -18.79 0.23 2.76
CA ARG A 78 -18.55 -0.90 3.66
C ARG A 78 -17.19 -0.77 4.36
N PRO A 79 -17.10 -0.01 5.46
CA PRO A 79 -15.84 0.25 6.16
C PRO A 79 -15.11 -1.00 6.67
N ILE A 80 -15.82 -2.14 6.83
CA ILE A 80 -15.20 -3.42 7.20
C ILE A 80 -14.17 -3.92 6.17
N THR A 81 -14.23 -3.44 4.93
CA THR A 81 -13.23 -3.73 3.88
C THR A 81 -11.85 -3.15 4.19
N LEU A 82 -11.75 -2.18 5.10
CA LEU A 82 -10.47 -1.65 5.57
C LEU A 82 -9.68 -2.64 6.41
N LEU A 83 -10.32 -3.59 7.10
CA LEU A 83 -9.62 -4.48 8.03
C LEU A 83 -8.43 -5.24 7.42
N PRO A 84 -8.57 -5.94 6.28
CA PRO A 84 -7.41 -6.59 5.65
C PRO A 84 -6.36 -5.59 5.19
N ILE A 85 -6.78 -4.42 4.68
CA ILE A 85 -5.89 -3.36 4.18
C ILE A 85 -5.03 -2.80 5.32
N LEU A 86 -5.67 -2.36 6.40
CA LEU A 86 -5.01 -1.74 7.55
C LEU A 86 -4.13 -2.74 8.30
N SER A 87 -4.53 -4.02 8.35
CA SER A 87 -3.71 -5.08 8.96
C SER A 87 -2.45 -5.35 8.14
N SER A 88 -2.56 -5.40 6.81
CA SER A 88 -1.42 -5.54 5.91
C SER A 88 -0.45 -4.36 6.04
N ALA A 89 -0.98 -3.14 6.02
CA ALA A 89 -0.19 -1.92 6.19
C ALA A 89 0.46 -1.83 7.58
N ALA A 90 -0.23 -2.24 8.64
CA ALA A 90 0.33 -2.23 9.99
C ALA A 90 1.58 -3.11 10.10
N ILE A 91 1.53 -4.33 9.54
CA ILE A 91 2.69 -5.23 9.56
C ILE A 91 3.80 -4.70 8.64
N LEU A 92 3.47 -4.25 7.43
CA LEU A 92 4.49 -3.75 6.50
C LEU A 92 5.17 -2.48 7.01
N GLY A 93 4.43 -1.56 7.61
CA GLY A 93 4.98 -0.38 8.29
C GLY A 93 5.80 -0.71 9.53
N GLY A 94 5.47 -1.80 10.22
CA GLY A 94 6.30 -2.34 11.30
C GLY A 94 7.65 -2.85 10.80
N ILE A 95 7.64 -3.60 9.68
CA ILE A 95 8.85 -4.07 8.99
C ILE A 95 9.70 -2.89 8.54
N ASP A 96 9.08 -1.89 7.92
CA ASP A 96 9.80 -0.71 7.45
C ASP A 96 10.41 0.12 8.58
N GLY A 97 9.73 0.20 9.73
CA GLY A 97 10.31 0.84 10.91
C GLY A 97 11.65 0.23 11.35
N ALA A 98 11.94 -1.02 10.96
CA ALA A 98 13.23 -1.68 11.20
C ALA A 98 14.19 -1.58 10.00
N VAL A 99 13.66 -1.60 8.77
CA VAL A 99 14.45 -1.54 7.53
C VAL A 99 14.91 -0.12 7.21
N GLY A 100 14.05 0.87 7.45
CA GLY A 100 14.34 2.29 7.32
C GLY A 100 14.24 2.83 5.89
N VAL A 101 13.39 2.26 5.02
CA VAL A 101 13.30 2.72 3.62
C VAL A 101 13.01 4.22 3.62
N SER A 102 13.87 4.97 2.96
CA SER A 102 13.77 6.43 2.90
C SER A 102 13.18 6.89 1.57
N GLY A 103 12.59 8.08 1.56
CA GLY A 103 12.00 8.66 0.36
C GLY A 103 11.93 10.18 0.42
N THR A 104 11.32 10.77 -0.61
CA THR A 104 11.18 12.22 -0.74
C THR A 104 9.75 12.67 -0.46
N PRO A 105 9.49 13.97 -0.23
CA PRO A 105 8.13 14.48 -0.06
C PRO A 105 7.21 14.17 -1.23
N ILE A 106 7.75 14.16 -2.45
CA ILE A 106 6.97 13.87 -3.67
C ILE A 106 6.68 12.37 -3.80
N SER A 107 7.54 11.48 -3.29
CA SER A 107 7.25 10.04 -3.37
C SER A 107 6.23 9.60 -2.33
N ALA A 108 6.27 10.17 -1.12
CA ALA A 108 5.48 9.75 0.03
C ALA A 108 3.98 9.53 -0.27
N GLY A 109 3.55 8.27 -0.23
CA GLY A 109 2.16 7.88 -0.42
C GLY A 109 1.75 7.64 -1.88
N PHE A 110 2.70 7.58 -2.82
CA PHE A 110 2.49 7.00 -4.16
C PHE A 110 2.48 5.48 -4.13
N GLY A 111 3.23 4.89 -3.22
CA GLY A 111 3.47 3.45 -3.16
C GLY A 111 4.29 2.96 -4.36
N ILE A 112 3.86 1.87 -5.00
CA ILE A 112 4.56 1.24 -6.13
C ILE A 112 4.06 1.72 -7.50
N SER A 113 3.05 2.59 -7.55
CA SER A 113 2.54 3.11 -8.82
C SER A 113 3.64 3.84 -9.58
N GLY A 114 3.81 3.50 -10.87
CA GLY A 114 4.90 4.00 -11.71
C GLY A 114 6.31 3.71 -11.19
N LEU A 115 6.45 2.78 -10.22
CA LEU A 115 7.67 2.51 -9.46
C LEU A 115 8.22 3.72 -8.69
N ILE A 116 7.38 4.72 -8.39
CA ILE A 116 7.80 5.98 -7.75
C ILE A 116 8.44 5.73 -6.38
N GLY A 117 7.76 5.01 -5.47
CA GLY A 117 8.31 4.70 -4.14
C GLY A 117 9.62 3.90 -4.19
N PRO A 118 9.69 2.75 -4.90
CA PRO A 118 10.93 1.99 -5.06
C PRO A 118 12.10 2.82 -5.61
N LEU A 119 11.86 3.60 -6.66
CA LEU A 119 12.90 4.42 -7.29
C LEU A 119 13.29 5.60 -6.41
N ALA A 120 12.35 6.22 -5.70
CA ALA A 120 12.65 7.27 -4.75
C ALA A 120 13.56 6.75 -3.64
N ALA A 121 13.32 5.54 -3.13
CA ALA A 121 14.18 4.91 -2.13
C ALA A 121 15.59 4.64 -2.66
N LEU A 122 15.72 4.09 -3.86
CA LEU A 122 17.02 3.78 -4.44
C LEU A 122 17.83 5.03 -4.84
N ASN A 123 17.15 6.13 -5.13
CA ASN A 123 17.78 7.42 -5.45
C ASN A 123 17.93 8.34 -4.23
N TYR A 124 17.45 7.95 -3.05
CA TYR A 124 17.53 8.80 -1.85
C TYR A 124 18.97 8.90 -1.35
N GLU A 125 19.41 10.11 -1.03
CA GLU A 125 20.74 10.37 -0.46
C GLU A 125 20.87 9.70 0.91
N GLY A 126 21.87 8.82 1.06
CA GLY A 126 22.08 8.01 2.27
C GLY A 126 21.56 6.58 2.17
N TRP A 127 20.65 6.28 1.23
CA TRP A 127 20.27 4.90 0.90
C TRP A 127 21.05 4.43 -0.34
N GLY A 128 20.76 5.03 -1.50
CA GLY A 128 21.49 4.81 -2.74
C GLY A 128 21.34 3.42 -3.38
N TRP A 129 21.92 3.29 -4.57
CA TRP A 129 21.94 2.05 -5.35
C TRP A 129 23.02 1.09 -4.83
N SER A 130 22.59 -0.07 -4.34
CA SER A 130 23.47 -1.20 -4.03
C SER A 130 22.70 -2.51 -4.25
N ALA A 131 23.41 -3.62 -4.45
CA ALA A 131 22.76 -4.93 -4.61
C ALA A 131 21.89 -5.29 -3.39
N GLY A 132 22.36 -4.98 -2.18
CA GLY A 132 21.58 -5.19 -0.94
C GLY A 132 20.31 -4.34 -0.91
N ASN A 133 20.41 -3.06 -1.26
CA ASN A 133 19.27 -2.14 -1.26
C ASN A 133 18.22 -2.52 -2.31
N VAL A 134 18.64 -2.97 -3.49
CA VAL A 134 17.72 -3.46 -4.53
C VAL A 134 16.97 -4.70 -4.05
N ILE A 135 17.65 -5.63 -3.38
CA ILE A 135 17.02 -6.81 -2.79
C ILE A 135 16.02 -6.39 -1.71
N ILE A 136 16.40 -5.50 -0.81
CA ILE A 136 15.51 -4.98 0.24
C ILE A 136 14.27 -4.36 -0.38
N VAL A 137 14.43 -3.47 -1.36
CA VAL A 137 13.33 -2.80 -2.06
C VAL A 137 12.41 -3.82 -2.74
N ALA A 138 12.96 -4.81 -3.45
CA ALA A 138 12.15 -5.88 -4.06
C ALA A 138 11.38 -6.68 -3.00
N LEU A 139 11.98 -6.95 -1.84
CA LEU A 139 11.33 -7.67 -0.75
C LEU A 139 10.19 -6.85 -0.13
N VAL A 140 10.42 -5.59 0.21
CA VAL A 140 9.44 -4.77 0.96
C VAL A 140 8.38 -4.14 0.05
N PHE A 141 8.68 -3.82 -1.21
CA PHE A 141 7.71 -3.26 -2.14
C PHE A 141 6.93 -4.30 -2.93
N VAL A 142 7.39 -5.56 -3.01
CA VAL A 142 6.74 -6.60 -3.83
C VAL A 142 6.48 -7.88 -3.04
N ALA A 143 7.52 -8.56 -2.56
CA ALA A 143 7.35 -9.90 -1.99
C ALA A 143 6.51 -9.90 -0.69
N ALA A 144 6.86 -9.04 0.27
CA ALA A 144 6.18 -8.88 1.53
C ALA A 144 4.70 -8.44 1.37
N PRO A 145 4.36 -7.38 0.62
CA PRO A 145 2.97 -6.96 0.45
C PRO A 145 2.12 -8.01 -0.28
N ILE A 146 2.68 -8.79 -1.21
CA ILE A 146 1.98 -9.94 -1.81
C ILE A 146 1.69 -11.00 -0.74
N ALA A 147 2.69 -11.39 0.06
CA ALA A 147 2.52 -12.39 1.11
C ALA A 147 1.49 -11.94 2.15
N LEU A 148 1.56 -10.69 2.60
CA LEU A 148 0.61 -10.09 3.55
C LEU A 148 -0.79 -9.97 2.95
N GLY A 149 -0.90 -9.60 1.67
CA GLY A 149 -2.18 -9.54 0.97
C GLY A 149 -2.87 -10.90 0.90
N PHE A 150 -2.14 -11.99 0.62
CA PHE A 150 -2.68 -13.35 0.68
C PHE A 150 -3.06 -13.76 2.11
N LEU A 151 -2.18 -13.49 3.09
CA LEU A 151 -2.42 -13.81 4.49
C LEU A 151 -3.70 -13.14 5.01
N PHE A 152 -3.84 -11.83 4.83
CA PHE A 152 -4.99 -11.09 5.35
C PHE A 152 -6.26 -11.31 4.53
N THR A 153 -6.13 -11.60 3.23
CA THR A 153 -7.27 -12.11 2.45
C THR A 153 -7.77 -13.43 3.02
N PHE A 154 -6.87 -14.38 3.30
CA PHE A 154 -7.24 -15.65 3.91
C PHE A 154 -7.87 -15.47 5.30
N VAL A 155 -7.26 -14.67 6.17
CA VAL A 155 -7.77 -14.43 7.53
C VAL A 155 -9.16 -13.78 7.50
N TYR A 156 -9.33 -12.68 6.79
CA TYR A 156 -10.59 -11.93 6.85
C TYR A 156 -11.68 -12.48 5.95
N SER A 157 -11.32 -13.07 4.79
CA SER A 157 -12.29 -13.62 3.85
C SER A 157 -12.63 -15.08 4.14
N THR A 158 -11.62 -15.93 4.30
CA THR A 158 -11.85 -17.38 4.44
C THR A 158 -12.07 -17.80 5.88
N LEU A 159 -11.20 -17.39 6.81
CA LEU A 159 -11.26 -17.83 8.21
C LEU A 159 -12.38 -17.12 8.99
N LEU A 160 -12.47 -15.79 8.87
CA LEU A 160 -13.44 -14.99 9.62
C LEU A 160 -14.76 -14.76 8.86
N GLY A 161 -14.78 -14.91 7.53
CA GLY A 161 -15.97 -14.70 6.70
C GLY A 161 -16.52 -13.26 6.73
N ARG A 162 -15.72 -12.28 7.14
CA ARG A 162 -16.15 -10.89 7.37
C ARG A 162 -16.14 -10.03 6.11
N VAL A 163 -15.27 -10.38 5.16
CA VAL A 163 -15.16 -9.72 3.87
C VAL A 163 -15.25 -10.74 2.76
N LYS A 164 -15.79 -10.34 1.60
CA LYS A 164 -15.91 -11.21 0.44
C LYS A 164 -15.34 -10.48 -0.79
N PRO A 165 -14.85 -11.20 -1.82
CA PRO A 165 -14.32 -10.58 -3.03
C PRO A 165 -15.30 -9.58 -3.66
N GLU A 166 -16.61 -9.84 -3.60
CA GLU A 166 -17.65 -9.00 -4.18
C GLU A 166 -17.73 -7.62 -3.50
N HIS A 167 -17.23 -7.49 -2.27
CA HIS A 167 -17.16 -6.19 -1.57
C HIS A 167 -16.12 -5.26 -2.19
N TYR A 168 -15.22 -5.79 -3.03
CA TYR A 168 -14.16 -5.06 -3.70
C TYR A 168 -14.40 -4.99 -5.21
N LYS A 169 -15.61 -5.34 -5.68
CA LYS A 169 -15.94 -5.25 -7.10
C LYS A 169 -15.89 -3.78 -7.53
N LEU A 170 -15.15 -3.49 -8.59
CA LEU A 170 -15.12 -2.19 -9.23
C LEU A 170 -16.21 -2.15 -10.30
N ASP A 171 -17.02 -1.10 -10.24
CA ASP A 171 -18.02 -0.76 -11.23
C ASP A 171 -17.69 0.62 -11.77
N PHE A 172 -17.58 0.73 -13.10
CA PHE A 172 -17.18 1.95 -13.78
C PHE A 172 -18.31 2.51 -14.67
N GLU A 173 -19.49 1.91 -14.59
CA GLU A 173 -20.70 2.38 -15.27
C GLU A 173 -21.32 3.63 -14.62
#